data_AF-A0A973FZD9-F1
#
_entry.id   AF-A0A973FZD9-F1
#
_cell.length_a   1.000
_cell.length_b   1.000
_cell.length_c   1.000
_cell.angle_alpha   90.00
_cell.angle_beta   90.00
_cell.angle_gamma   90.00
#
_symmetry.space_group_name_H-M   'P 1'
#
loop_
_entity.id
_entity.type
_entity.pdbx_description
1 polymer ?
#
loop_
_entity_poly.entity_id
_entity_poly.type
_entity_poly.pdbx_seq_one_letter_code
_entity_poly.pdbx_strand_id
1 'polypeptide(L)' 'MKASHVPIITGIVLAAAFIGIALSILLFRESFPAAARPDLTLYAALTGAYGVWRSIRVYLFWKAEKNNI' A
#
# COMPACT_ATOMS: atom_id res chain seq x y z
N MET A 1 0.12 28.94 4.71
CA MET A 1 1.02 27.85 5.15
C MET A 1 1.61 27.22 3.90
N LYS A 2 2.93 27.04 3.77
CA LYS A 2 3.50 26.32 2.61
C LYS A 2 2.89 24.92 2.57
N ALA A 3 2.32 24.52 1.43
CA ALA A 3 1.86 23.16 1.20
C ALA A 3 3.02 22.20 1.50
N SER A 4 2.95 21.48 2.63
CA SER A 4 3.97 20.49 2.96
C SER A 4 3.66 19.26 2.13
N HIS A 5 4.54 18.92 1.18
CA HIS A 5 4.41 17.71 0.37
C HIS A 5 4.77 16.43 1.16
N VAL A 6 5.30 16.58 2.38
CA VAL A 6 5.69 15.49 3.28
C VAL A 6 4.57 14.43 3.50
N PRO A 7 3.32 14.79 3.82
CA PRO A 7 2.22 13.81 3.95
C PRO A 7 1.91 13.02 2.67
N ILE A 8 2.06 13.64 1.49
CA ILE A 8 1.84 12.95 0.21
C ILE A 8 2.97 11.95 -0.04
N ILE A 9 4.22 12.38 0.09
CA ILE A 9 5.41 11.54 -0.14
C ILE A 9 5.40 10.35 0.83
N THR A 10 5.20 10.60 2.13
CA THR A 10 5.10 9.51 3.12
C THR A 10 3.92 8.59 2.83
N GLY A 11 2.79 9.12 2.37
CA GLY A 11 1.64 8.34 1.93
C GLY A 11 1.96 7.38 0.78
N ILE A 12 2.66 7.86 -0.27
CA ILE A 12 3.08 7.07 -1.43
C ILE A 12 4.07 5.98 -1.02
N VAL A 13 5.11 6.35 -0.25
CA VAL A 13 6.13 5.40 0.20
C VAL A 13 5.50 4.28 1.02
N LEU A 14 4.59 4.61 1.94
CA LEU A 14 3.93 3.61 2.78
C LEU A 14 3.02 2.70 1.95
N ALA A 15 2.25 3.27 1.01
CA ALA A 15 1.40 2.49 0.13
C ALA A 15 2.22 1.53 -0.75
N ALA A 16 3.34 2.01 -1.32
CA ALA A 16 4.26 1.21 -2.11
C ALA A 16 4.90 0.08 -1.27
N ALA A 17 5.27 0.34 -0.01
CA ALA A 17 5.81 -0.68 0.88
C ALA A 17 4.78 -1.80 1.15
N PHE A 18 3.53 -1.45 1.47
CA PHE A 18 2.49 -2.45 1.71
C PHE A 18 2.15 -3.28 0.46
N ILE A 19 2.06 -2.63 -0.70
CA ILE A 19 1.86 -3.32 -1.99
C ILE A 19 3.07 -4.23 -2.30
N GLY A 20 4.29 -3.74 -2.09
CA GLY A 20 5.52 -4.50 -2.31
C GLY A 20 5.62 -5.75 -1.44
N ILE A 21 5.30 -5.62 -0.14
CA ILE A 21 5.23 -6.77 0.78
C ILE A 21 4.20 -7.79 0.29
N ALA A 22 3.00 -7.35 -0.05
CA ALA A 22 1.95 -8.23 -0.55
C ALA A 22 2.37 -8.96 -1.84
N LEU A 23 2.92 -8.22 -2.81
CA LEU A 23 3.42 -8.80 -4.06
C LEU A 23 4.57 -9.77 -3.82
N SER A 24 5.50 -9.48 -2.91
CA SER A 24 6.59 -10.39 -2.60
C SER A 24 6.07 -11.74 -2.08
N ILE A 25 5.06 -11.73 -1.22
CA ILE A 25 4.49 -12.95 -0.66
C ILE A 25 3.72 -13.73 -1.73
N LEU A 26 2.98 -13.03 -2.61
CA LEU A 26 2.21 -13.67 -3.67
C LEU A 26 3.10 -14.26 -4.78
N LEU A 27 4.17 -13.57 -5.17
CA LEU A 27 5.09 -14.00 -6.22
C LEU A 27 6.02 -15.13 -5.75
N PHE A 28 6.42 -15.13 -4.47
CA PHE A 28 7.28 -16.15 -3.88
C PHE A 28 6.52 -17.15 -3.00
N ARG A 29 5.21 -17.33 -3.25
CA ARG A 29 4.33 -18.20 -2.46
C ARG A 29 4.87 -19.64 -2.30
N GLU A 30 5.46 -20.17 -3.37
CA GLU A 30 6.00 -21.53 -3.40
C GLU A 30 7.25 -21.71 -2.52
N SER A 31 7.95 -20.62 -2.19
CA SER A 31 9.11 -20.63 -1.30
C SER A 31 8.74 -20.84 0.18
N PHE A 32 7.45 -20.78 0.53
CA PHE A 32 6.98 -20.96 1.91
C PHE A 32 6.50 -22.39 2.19
N PRO A 33 6.63 -22.87 3.44
CA PRO A 33 6.10 -24.16 3.86
C PRO A 33 4.61 -24.29 3.57
N ALA A 34 4.17 -25.46 3.08
CA ALA A 34 2.78 -25.69 2.64
C ALA A 34 1.73 -25.32 3.70
N ALA A 35 2.01 -25.60 4.97
CA ALA A 35 1.14 -25.27 6.09
C ALA A 35 0.94 -23.76 6.31
N ALA A 36 1.93 -22.93 5.96
CA ALA A 36 1.89 -21.47 6.17
C ALA A 36 1.36 -20.69 4.95
N ARG A 37 1.27 -21.32 3.78
CA ARG A 37 0.81 -20.68 2.53
C ARG A 37 -0.58 -20.03 2.63
N PRO A 38 -1.64 -20.67 3.18
CA PRO A 38 -2.95 -20.05 3.23
C PRO A 38 -2.95 -18.78 4.10
N ASP A 39 -2.31 -18.83 5.26
CA ASP A 39 -2.22 -17.69 6.18
C ASP A 39 -1.41 -16.54 5.58
N LEU A 40 -0.26 -16.85 4.95
CA LEU A 40 0.54 -15.85 4.22
C LEU A 40 -0.21 -15.25 3.05
N THR A 41 -1.03 -16.04 2.35
CA THR A 41 -1.87 -15.55 1.25
C THR A 41 -2.94 -14.59 1.77
N LEU A 42 -3.60 -14.92 2.89
CA LEU A 42 -4.58 -14.05 3.53
C LEU A 42 -3.93 -12.76 4.04
N TYR A 43 -2.77 -12.88 4.69
CA TYR A 43 -1.98 -11.74 5.14
C TYR A 43 -1.60 -10.83 3.97
N ALA A 44 -1.11 -11.39 2.86
CA ALA A 44 -0.76 -10.65 1.66
C ALA A 44 -1.98 -9.94 1.05
N ALA A 45 -3.13 -10.59 1.00
CA ALA A 45 -4.36 -10.01 0.49
C ALA A 45 -4.81 -8.79 1.33
N LEU A 46 -4.82 -8.90 2.66
CA LEU A 46 -5.18 -7.80 3.56
C LEU A 46 -4.18 -6.66 3.49
N THR A 47 -2.88 -6.99 3.49
CA THR A 47 -1.78 -6.01 3.41
C THR A 47 -1.83 -5.26 2.08
N GLY A 48 -2.03 -5.97 0.98
CA GLY A 48 -2.17 -5.40 -0.36
C GLY A 48 -3.41 -4.51 -0.48
N ALA A 49 -4.56 -4.97 0.03
CA ALA A 49 -5.80 -4.18 0.05
C ALA A 49 -5.62 -2.87 0.82
N TYR A 50 -4.93 -2.88 1.96
CA TYR A 50 -4.60 -1.65 2.70
C TYR A 50 -3.69 -0.73 1.89
N GLY A 51 -2.66 -1.27 1.24
CA GLY A 51 -1.76 -0.50 0.36
C GLY A 51 -2.51 0.18 -0.79
N VAL A 52 -3.41 -0.54 -1.47
CA VAL A 52 -4.27 0.00 -2.54
C VAL A 52 -5.19 1.09 -1.99
N TRP A 53 -5.87 0.83 -0.87
CA TRP A 53 -6.73 1.82 -0.23
C TRP A 53 -5.97 3.11 0.13
N ARG A 54 -4.75 2.97 0.65
CA ARG A 54 -3.91 4.11 1.01
C ARG A 54 -3.47 4.91 -0.23
N SER A 55 -3.14 4.26 -1.34
CA SER A 55 -2.88 4.93 -2.62
C SER A 55 -4.08 5.78 -3.07
N ILE A 56 -5.29 5.24 -2.97
CA ILE A 56 -6.53 5.98 -3.28
C ILE A 56 -6.67 7.20 -2.38
N ARG A 57 -6.44 7.05 -1.07
CA ARG A 57 -6.52 8.17 -0.10
C ARG A 57 -5.52 9.29 -0.41
N VAL A 58 -4.29 8.94 -0.77
CA VAL A 58 -3.26 9.91 -1.18
C VAL A 58 -3.68 10.64 -2.45
N TYR A 59 -4.20 9.92 -3.43
CA TYR A 59 -4.72 10.52 -4.67
C TYR A 59 -5.87 11.48 -4.41
N LEU A 60 -6.85 11.09 -3.58
CA LEU A 60 -7.97 11.95 -3.20
C LEU A 60 -7.49 13.20 -2.45
N PHE A 61 -6.52 13.06 -1.55
CA PHE A 61 -5.93 14.20 -0.83
C PHE A 61 -5.24 15.17 -1.79
N TRP A 62 -4.41 14.66 -2.70
CA TRP A 62 -3.74 15.47 -3.72
C TRP A 62 -4.75 16.17 -4.66
N LYS A 63 -5.82 15.48 -5.04
CA LYS A 63 -6.91 16.06 -5.85
C LYS A 63 -7.64 17.17 -5.07
N ALA A 64 -7.90 16.97 -3.78
CA ALA A 64 -8.53 17.98 -2.94
C ALA A 64 -7.64 19.22 -2.76
N GLU A 65 -6.33 19.03 -2.61
CA GLU A 65 -5.36 20.12 -2.54
C GLU A 65 -5.31 20.92 -3.85
N LYS A 66 -5.37 20.25 -5.01
CA LYS A 66 -5.47 20.92 -6.32
C LYS A 66 -6.75 21.73 -6.53
N ASN A 67 -7.88 21.28 -5.97
CA ASN A 67 -9.18 21.91 -6.17
C ASN A 67 -9.49 23.02 -5.15
N ASN A 68 -8.73 23.11 -4.05
CA ASN A 68 -8.84 24.17 -3.02
C ASN A 68 -7.83 25.31 -3.23
N ILE A 69 -7.23 25.39 -4.42
CA ILE A 69 -6.34 26.47 -4.88
C ILE A 69 -7.00 27.15 -6.07
#